data_AF-A0A1V4SUG7-F1
#
_entry.id   AF-A0A1V4SUG7-F1
#
_cell.length_a   1.000
_cell.length_b   1.000
_cell.length_c   1.000
_cell.angle_alpha   90.00
_cell.angle_beta   90.00
_cell.angle_gamma   90.00
#
_symmetry.space_group_name_H-M   'P 1'
#
loop_
_entity.id
_entity.type
_entity.pdbx_description
1 polymer ?
#
loop_
_entity_poly.entity_id
_entity_poly.type
_entity_poly.pdbx_seq_one_letter_code
_entity_poly.pdbx_strand_id
1 'polypeptide(L)'
;MRKFILSFCVILSMFSLVACNKENISSGINVSVGESTKFTKEEINKAVDCVKENFKFPDSTLTDLWYDENKSNSFIDGYLEAGNGSVNGVDDKNVIVLLSNFDVGDSGENTVLNPNSSYTNYKWILIRDGKEKDWKVDDSGY
;
A
#
# COMPACT_ATOMS: atom_id res chain seq x y z
N MET A 1 -6.82 27.10 -58.59
CA MET A 1 -7.79 28.01 -57.92
C MET A 1 -9.15 27.35 -57.86
N ARG A 2 -9.55 26.85 -56.69
CA ARG A 2 -10.94 26.73 -56.23
C ARG A 2 -10.89 26.92 -54.71
N LYS A 3 -11.67 27.87 -54.23
CA LYS A 3 -11.69 28.38 -52.85
C LYS A 3 -12.82 27.68 -52.06
N PHE A 4 -12.71 27.80 -50.73
CA PHE A 4 -13.79 27.81 -49.72
C PHE A 4 -14.36 26.43 -49.31
N ILE A 5 -14.66 26.09 -48.05
CA ILE A 5 -14.92 26.85 -46.80
C ILE A 5 -14.66 25.92 -45.58
N LEU A 6 -14.40 26.56 -44.43
CA LEU A 6 -14.36 26.07 -43.04
C LEU A 6 -15.21 24.84 -42.72
N SER A 7 -14.64 23.91 -41.94
CA SER A 7 -15.39 23.28 -40.85
C SER A 7 -14.49 23.10 -39.63
N PHE A 8 -14.77 23.92 -38.63
CA PHE A 8 -14.14 24.01 -37.33
C PHE A 8 -14.74 22.91 -36.44
N CYS A 9 -14.17 21.70 -36.48
CA CYS A 9 -14.48 20.68 -35.48
C CYS A 9 -13.43 20.75 -34.37
N VAL A 10 -13.68 21.69 -33.46
CA VAL A 10 -13.19 21.66 -32.09
C VAL A 10 -13.61 20.34 -31.47
N ILE A 11 -12.68 19.41 -31.36
CA ILE A 11 -12.77 18.35 -30.37
C ILE A 11 -11.73 18.74 -29.32
N LEU A 12 -12.16 19.64 -28.44
CA LEU A 12 -11.64 19.75 -27.09
C LEU A 12 -11.75 18.33 -26.50
N SER A 13 -10.67 17.54 -26.62
CA SER A 13 -10.52 16.33 -25.84
C SER A 13 -10.26 16.78 -24.42
N MET A 14 -11.35 17.14 -23.73
CA MET A 14 -11.51 17.06 -22.30
C MET A 14 -11.16 15.63 -21.89
N PHE A 15 -9.86 15.34 -21.79
CA PHE A 15 -9.41 14.37 -20.81
C PHE A 15 -9.74 15.01 -19.47
N SER A 16 -10.98 14.78 -19.05
CA SER A 16 -11.35 14.78 -17.66
C SER A 16 -10.32 13.86 -17.00
N LEU A 17 -9.32 14.47 -16.38
CA LEU A 17 -8.71 13.88 -15.20
C LEU A 17 -9.91 13.63 -14.29
N VAL A 18 -10.44 12.41 -14.36
CA VAL A 18 -11.27 11.85 -13.32
C VAL A 18 -10.36 11.96 -12.11
N ALA A 19 -10.55 13.02 -11.34
CA ALA A 19 -10.10 13.06 -9.98
C ALA A 19 -10.72 11.81 -9.38
N CYS A 20 -9.88 10.79 -9.13
CA CYS A 20 -10.23 9.76 -8.20
C CYS A 20 -10.55 10.51 -6.91
N ASN A 21 -11.84 10.74 -6.66
CA ASN A 21 -12.33 10.91 -5.31
C ASN A 21 -11.91 9.62 -4.60
N LYS A 22 -10.69 9.59 -4.05
CA LYS A 22 -10.40 8.79 -2.87
C LYS A 22 -11.20 9.45 -1.74
N GLU A 23 -12.51 9.25 -1.78
CA GLU A 23 -13.30 9.11 -0.57
C GLU A 23 -12.71 7.88 0.15
N ASN A 24 -11.61 8.11 0.84
CA ASN A 24 -11.09 7.13 1.77
C ASN A 24 -12.01 7.22 2.97
N ILE A 25 -13.01 6.33 2.98
CA ILE A 25 -13.78 5.95 4.15
C ILE A 25 -12.77 5.62 5.26
N SER A 26 -12.48 6.57 6.14
CA SER A 26 -11.69 6.35 7.36
C SER A 26 -12.63 6.35 8.55
N SER A 27 -13.45 5.31 8.66
CA SER A 27 -14.06 4.99 9.94
C SER A 27 -12.96 4.39 10.85
N GLY A 28 -12.20 5.26 11.52
CA GLY A 28 -11.44 4.92 12.74
C GLY A 28 -9.95 4.54 12.62
N ILE A 29 -9.39 4.33 11.42
CA ILE A 29 -7.97 3.94 11.28
C ILE A 29 -7.06 5.18 11.32
N ASN A 30 -6.06 5.18 12.20
CA ASN A 30 -5.00 6.19 12.22
C ASN A 30 -3.93 5.87 11.17
N VAL A 31 -3.88 6.67 10.10
CA VAL A 31 -2.86 6.52 9.06
C VAL A 31 -1.80 7.60 9.21
N SER A 32 -0.53 7.20 9.30
CA SER A 32 0.61 8.14 9.36
C SER A 32 1.63 7.84 8.27
N VAL A 33 1.89 8.82 7.41
CA VAL A 33 2.91 8.74 6.34
C VAL A 33 4.01 9.74 6.66
N GLY A 34 5.14 9.23 7.14
CA GLY A 34 6.33 10.04 7.43
C GLY A 34 6.95 10.65 6.17
N GLU A 35 7.92 11.55 6.37
CA GLU A 35 8.77 12.02 5.27
C GLU A 35 9.56 10.84 4.68
N SER A 36 9.78 10.89 3.38
CA SER A 36 10.48 9.83 2.65
C SER A 36 11.37 10.41 1.58
N THR A 37 12.59 9.87 1.49
CA THR A 37 13.52 10.12 0.40
C THR A 37 13.44 9.02 -0.67
N LYS A 38 12.98 7.82 -0.31
CA LYS A 38 12.89 6.65 -1.19
C LYS A 38 11.61 6.60 -2.03
N PHE A 39 10.48 7.04 -1.45
CA PHE A 39 9.17 6.98 -2.08
C PHE A 39 8.47 8.34 -2.07
N THR A 40 7.72 8.63 -3.12
CA THR A 40 6.78 9.74 -3.10
C THR A 40 5.62 9.44 -2.16
N LYS A 41 4.98 10.50 -1.65
CA LYS A 41 3.78 10.37 -0.83
C LYS A 41 2.67 9.58 -1.54
N GLU A 42 2.56 9.70 -2.86
CA GLU A 42 1.58 8.93 -3.64
C GLU A 42 1.90 7.44 -3.65
N GLU A 43 3.16 7.05 -3.82
CA GLU A 43 3.59 5.65 -3.77
C GLU A 43 3.31 5.02 -2.41
N ILE A 44 3.58 5.75 -1.33
CA ILE A 44 3.30 5.28 0.04
C ILE A 44 1.78 5.16 0.27
N ASN A 45 0.99 6.14 -0.19
CA ASN A 45 -0.47 6.06 -0.07
C ASN A 45 -1.04 4.86 -0.84
N LYS A 46 -0.49 4.51 -2.02
CA LYS A 46 -0.88 3.31 -2.76
C LYS A 46 -0.52 2.02 -1.99
N ALA A 47 0.62 2.00 -1.30
CA ALA A 47 0.98 0.88 -0.43
C ALA A 47 0.03 0.76 0.77
N VAL A 48 -0.35 1.90 1.38
CA VAL A 48 -1.34 1.95 2.47
C VAL A 48 -2.69 1.39 2.01
N ASP A 49 -3.17 1.80 0.84
CA ASP A 49 -4.43 1.30 0.29
C ASP A 49 -4.34 -0.22 0.03
N CYS A 50 -3.20 -0.71 -0.51
CA CYS A 50 -2.96 -2.14 -0.69
C CYS A 50 -3.04 -2.92 0.63
N VAL A 51 -2.47 -2.41 1.73
CA VAL A 51 -2.60 -3.06 3.05
C VAL A 51 -4.04 -3.08 3.53
N LYS A 52 -4.77 -1.96 3.41
CA LYS A 52 -6.19 -1.90 3.80
C LYS A 52 -7.03 -2.92 3.03
N GLU A 53 -6.76 -3.10 1.74
CA GLU A 53 -7.45 -4.08 0.89
C GLU A 53 -7.10 -5.54 1.23
N ASN A 54 -5.91 -5.80 1.78
CA ASN A 54 -5.43 -7.12 2.16
C ASN A 54 -5.61 -7.46 3.65
N PHE A 55 -5.93 -6.48 4.50
CA PHE A 55 -6.26 -6.70 5.89
C PHE A 55 -7.61 -7.41 6.02
N LYS A 56 -7.56 -8.75 6.08
CA LYS A 56 -8.75 -9.63 6.13
C LYS A 56 -8.66 -10.66 7.23
N PHE A 57 -7.94 -10.34 8.31
CA PHE A 57 -7.90 -11.19 9.49
C PHE A 57 -9.30 -11.25 10.12
N PRO A 58 -9.88 -12.46 10.31
CA PRO A 58 -11.18 -12.59 10.95
C PRO A 58 -11.19 -11.96 12.35
N ASP A 59 -12.33 -11.40 12.74
CA ASP A 59 -12.55 -10.78 14.05
C ASP A 59 -11.40 -9.85 14.48
N SER A 60 -10.86 -9.07 13.53
CA SER A 60 -9.72 -8.20 13.78
C SER A 60 -10.02 -6.76 13.35
N THR A 61 -9.53 -5.79 14.11
CA THR A 61 -9.73 -4.36 13.85
C THR A 61 -8.39 -3.67 13.68
N LEU A 62 -8.11 -3.20 12.45
CA LEU A 62 -6.95 -2.37 12.15
C LEU A 62 -7.10 -1.00 12.82
N THR A 63 -6.14 -0.61 13.68
CA THR A 63 -6.20 0.65 14.46
C THR A 63 -5.20 1.68 13.95
N ASP A 64 -3.97 1.26 13.68
CA ASP A 64 -2.91 2.11 13.15
C ASP A 64 -2.27 1.47 11.92
N LEU A 65 -1.91 2.30 10.94
CA LEU A 65 -1.13 1.89 9.76
C LEU A 65 -0.18 3.01 9.37
N TRP A 66 1.12 2.74 9.34
CA TRP A 66 2.10 3.79 9.08
C TRP A 66 3.31 3.33 8.29
N TYR A 67 3.95 4.32 7.67
CA TYR A 67 5.25 4.19 7.03
C TYR A 67 6.32 4.94 7.85
N ASP A 68 7.40 4.24 8.16
CA ASP A 68 8.62 4.77 8.75
C ASP A 68 9.80 4.30 7.89
N GLU A 69 10.48 5.23 7.21
CA GLU A 69 11.54 4.90 6.25
C GLU A 69 12.70 4.15 6.89
N ASN A 70 13.11 4.52 8.11
CA ASN A 70 14.24 3.88 8.79
C ASN A 70 13.90 2.44 9.17
N LYS A 71 12.72 2.23 9.75
CA LYS A 71 12.23 0.88 10.07
C LYS A 71 12.05 0.05 8.79
N SER A 72 11.42 0.63 7.76
CA SER A 72 11.22 -0.06 6.49
C SER A 72 12.54 -0.53 5.91
N ASN A 73 13.54 0.34 5.82
CA ASN A 73 14.87 -0.01 5.33
C ASN A 73 15.51 -1.13 6.16
N SER A 74 15.43 -1.06 7.49
CA SER A 74 15.99 -2.10 8.38
C SER A 74 15.37 -3.49 8.18
N PHE A 75 14.10 -3.56 7.75
CA PHE A 75 13.42 -4.82 7.49
C PHE A 75 13.64 -5.35 6.08
N ILE A 76 13.88 -4.46 5.11
CA ILE A 76 14.13 -4.83 3.72
C ILE A 76 15.38 -5.70 3.61
N ASP A 77 16.45 -5.38 4.34
CA ASP A 77 17.70 -6.16 4.29
C ASP A 77 17.45 -7.63 4.65
N GLY A 78 16.80 -7.90 5.77
CA GLY A 78 16.47 -9.27 6.19
C GLY A 78 15.51 -9.98 5.23
N TYR A 79 14.56 -9.26 4.63
CA TYR A 79 13.66 -9.81 3.63
C TYR A 79 14.37 -10.20 2.33
N LEU A 80 15.30 -9.36 1.86
CA LEU A 80 16.10 -9.63 0.65
C LEU A 80 17.13 -10.73 0.88
N GLU A 81 17.70 -10.84 2.09
CA GLU A 81 18.72 -11.84 2.39
C GLU A 81 18.14 -13.22 2.75
N ALA A 82 17.02 -13.27 3.49
CA ALA A 82 16.50 -14.50 4.07
C ALA A 82 14.99 -14.73 3.88
N GLY A 83 14.24 -13.70 3.47
CA GLY A 83 12.81 -13.81 3.16
C GLY A 83 12.54 -14.20 1.71
N ASN A 84 11.29 -14.00 1.26
CA ASN A 84 10.89 -14.24 -0.13
C ASN A 84 11.69 -13.40 -1.14
N GLY A 85 12.22 -12.25 -0.72
CA GLY A 85 13.10 -11.38 -1.51
C GLY A 85 14.36 -12.09 -2.02
N SER A 86 14.86 -13.06 -1.26
CA SER A 86 16.08 -13.83 -1.62
C SER A 86 15.91 -14.72 -2.85
N VAL A 87 14.67 -15.02 -3.25
CA VAL A 87 14.35 -15.94 -4.34
C VAL A 87 13.47 -15.34 -5.43
N ASN A 88 12.80 -14.21 -5.17
CA ASN A 88 11.88 -13.61 -6.13
C ASN A 88 12.55 -12.59 -7.08
N GLY A 89 13.81 -12.23 -6.84
CA GLY A 89 14.59 -11.33 -7.69
C GLY A 89 14.15 -9.86 -7.64
N VAL A 90 13.39 -9.45 -6.63
CA VAL A 90 12.95 -8.07 -6.45
C VAL A 90 14.12 -7.15 -6.10
N ASP A 91 14.12 -5.96 -6.69
CA ASP A 91 15.06 -4.89 -6.36
C ASP A 91 14.57 -4.12 -5.13
N ASP A 92 15.48 -3.70 -4.24
CA ASP A 92 15.16 -3.04 -2.97
C ASP A 92 14.31 -1.76 -3.15
N LYS A 93 14.43 -1.05 -4.28
CA LYS A 93 13.63 0.16 -4.60
C LYS A 93 12.16 -0.16 -4.91
N ASN A 94 11.87 -1.44 -5.08
CA ASN A 94 10.55 -1.98 -5.33
C ASN A 94 10.02 -2.78 -4.13
N VAL A 95 10.62 -2.62 -2.95
CA VAL A 95 10.13 -3.17 -1.69
C VAL A 95 9.82 -2.03 -0.73
N ILE A 96 8.64 -2.04 -0.13
CA ILE A 96 8.24 -1.13 0.93
C ILE A 96 7.66 -1.93 2.10
N VAL A 97 8.02 -1.57 3.33
CA VAL A 97 7.48 -2.20 4.53
C VAL A 97 6.63 -1.19 5.29
N LEU A 98 5.35 -1.52 5.45
CA LEU A 98 4.43 -0.81 6.32
C LEU A 98 4.28 -1.53 7.66
N LEU A 99 3.92 -0.77 8.68
CA LEU A 99 3.69 -1.29 10.02
C LEU A 99 2.24 -1.03 10.42
N SER A 100 1.65 -1.97 11.13
CA SER A 100 0.30 -1.83 11.66
C SER A 100 0.18 -2.22 13.12
N ASN A 101 -0.79 -1.61 13.79
CA ASN A 101 -1.37 -2.12 15.02
C ASN A 101 -2.80 -2.56 14.75
N PHE A 102 -3.21 -3.65 15.37
CA PHE A 102 -4.59 -4.12 15.30
C PHE A 102 -4.93 -5.01 16.49
N ASP A 103 -6.22 -5.08 16.80
CA ASP A 103 -6.75 -5.92 17.87
C ASP A 103 -7.48 -7.13 17.28
N VAL A 104 -7.40 -8.26 17.97
CA VAL A 104 -8.09 -9.51 17.63
C VAL A 104 -9.11 -9.81 18.73
N GLY A 105 -10.37 -10.01 18.33
CA GLY A 105 -11.45 -10.40 19.23
C GLY A 105 -11.34 -11.84 19.72
N ASP A 106 -12.37 -12.30 20.43
CA ASP A 106 -12.42 -13.60 21.11
C ASP A 106 -13.47 -14.55 20.51
N SER A 107 -13.92 -14.29 19.28
CA SER A 107 -14.92 -15.14 18.62
C SER A 107 -14.43 -16.56 18.33
N GLY A 108 -13.11 -16.76 18.26
CA GLY A 108 -12.48 -18.01 17.82
C GLY A 108 -12.50 -18.23 16.30
N GLU A 109 -12.99 -17.25 15.51
CA GLU A 109 -13.00 -17.32 14.04
C GLU A 109 -11.60 -17.17 13.43
N ASN A 110 -10.70 -16.48 14.13
CA ASN A 110 -9.32 -16.30 13.69
C ASN A 110 -8.46 -17.51 14.11
N THR A 111 -8.01 -18.28 13.13
CA THR A 111 -7.18 -19.48 13.37
C THR A 111 -5.69 -19.24 13.21
N VAL A 112 -5.28 -18.03 12.81
CA VAL A 112 -3.86 -17.70 12.53
C VAL A 112 -3.27 -16.73 13.54
N LEU A 113 -4.12 -15.95 14.23
CA LEU A 113 -3.75 -15.00 15.28
C LEU A 113 -4.30 -15.45 16.63
N ASN A 114 -3.66 -14.98 17.70
CA ASN A 114 -4.12 -15.28 19.05
C ASN A 114 -5.41 -14.50 19.36
N PRO A 115 -6.46 -15.16 19.87
CA PRO A 115 -7.69 -14.47 20.26
C PRO A 115 -7.44 -13.53 21.44
N ASN A 116 -8.27 -12.51 21.57
CA ASN A 116 -8.25 -11.51 22.65
C ASN A 116 -6.85 -10.89 22.86
N SER A 117 -6.22 -10.44 21.77
CA SER A 117 -4.85 -9.93 21.79
C SER A 117 -4.66 -8.71 20.90
N SER A 118 -3.60 -7.95 21.18
CA SER A 118 -3.19 -6.81 20.37
C SER A 118 -1.86 -7.09 19.69
N TYR A 119 -1.82 -6.88 18.38
CA TYR A 119 -0.61 -6.96 17.59
C TYR A 119 -0.08 -5.55 17.36
N THR A 120 1.20 -5.34 17.65
CA THR A 120 1.84 -4.03 17.50
C THR A 120 3.06 -4.12 16.59
N ASN A 121 3.29 -3.09 15.77
CA ASN A 121 4.38 -3.08 14.78
C ASN A 121 4.37 -4.33 13.86
N TYR A 122 3.20 -4.88 13.54
CA TYR A 122 3.08 -5.99 12.62
C TYR A 122 3.49 -5.54 11.22
N LYS A 123 4.38 -6.30 10.56
CA LYS A 123 4.98 -5.88 9.29
C LYS A 123 4.14 -6.34 8.12
N TRP A 124 4.02 -5.48 7.12
CA TRP A 124 3.51 -5.77 5.79
C TRP A 124 4.62 -5.48 4.79
N ILE A 125 5.12 -6.50 4.11
CA ILE A 125 6.15 -6.37 3.08
C ILE A 125 5.46 -6.37 1.73
N LEU A 126 5.51 -5.23 1.04
CA LEU A 126 4.90 -5.06 -0.27
C LEU A 126 5.97 -4.95 -1.33
N ILE A 127 5.73 -5.59 -2.47
CA ILE A 127 6.59 -5.49 -3.64
C ILE A 127 5.81 -5.01 -4.87
N ARG A 128 6.53 -4.51 -5.88
CA ARG A 128 5.97 -4.16 -7.20
C ARG A 128 6.97 -4.47 -8.30
N ASP A 129 6.49 -4.66 -9.53
CA ASP A 129 7.35 -4.89 -10.69
C ASP A 129 7.71 -3.57 -11.40
N GLY A 130 8.43 -2.71 -10.68
CA GLY A 130 8.80 -1.37 -11.14
C GLY A 130 7.80 -0.27 -10.74
N LYS A 131 8.21 0.99 -10.95
CA LYS A 131 7.51 2.18 -10.41
C LYS A 131 6.07 2.37 -10.89
N GLU A 132 5.78 1.92 -12.12
CA GLU A 132 4.46 2.08 -12.76
C GLU A 132 3.47 0.97 -12.40
N LYS A 133 3.90 -0.04 -11.64
CA LYS A 133 3.05 -1.18 -11.25
C LYS A 133 2.51 -1.00 -9.83
N ASP A 134 1.33 -1.58 -9.62
CA ASP A 134 0.69 -1.58 -8.32
C ASP A 134 1.48 -2.44 -7.32
N TRP A 135 1.34 -2.07 -6.04
CA TRP A 135 1.87 -2.84 -4.93
C TRP A 135 1.07 -4.14 -4.74
N LYS A 136 1.75 -5.19 -4.31
CA LYS A 136 1.15 -6.42 -3.78
C LYS A 136 1.82 -6.77 -2.45
N VAL A 137 1.05 -7.31 -1.51
CA VAL A 137 1.61 -7.92 -0.30
C VAL A 137 2.35 -9.19 -0.71
N ASP A 138 3.63 -9.29 -0.37
CA ASP A 138 4.46 -10.47 -0.61
C ASP A 138 4.66 -11.30 0.65
N ASP A 139 4.71 -10.64 1.80
CA ASP A 139 4.82 -11.27 3.11
C ASP A 139 4.27 -10.36 4.22
N SER A 140 3.95 -10.94 5.38
CA SER A 140 3.48 -10.19 6.55
C SER A 140 3.70 -10.96 7.85
N GLY A 141 4.15 -10.29 8.91
CA GLY A 141 4.47 -10.97 10.17
C GLY A 141 5.47 -10.26 11.07
N TYR A 142 6.10 -11.04 11.95
CA TYR A 142 7.19 -10.63 12.85
C TYR A 142 8.52 -11.22 12.42
#